data_AF-A0A6N8YEX8-F1
#
_entry.id   AF-A0A6N8YEX8-F1
#
_cell.length_a   1.000
_cell.length_b   1.000
_cell.length_c   1.000
_cell.angle_alpha   90.00
_cell.angle_beta   90.00
_cell.angle_gamma   90.00
#
_symmetry.space_group_name_H-M   'P 1'
#
loop_
_entity.id
_entity.type
_entity.pdbx_description
1 polymer ?
#
loop_
_entity_poly.entity_id
_entity_poly.type
_entity_poly.pdbx_seq_one_letter_code
_entity_poly.pdbx_strand_id
1 'polypeptide(L)' 'ELPSLLDPPSGCRYRTRCPYATDQCAEAEPEPEPVGPAGLHSLRCHHHRAITAGEHQPASNQSASNRQEQAQ' A
#
# COMPACT_ATOMS: atom_id res chain seq x y z
N GLU A 1 -25.02 -7.90 10.47
CA GLU A 1 -23.88 -8.11 11.38
C GLU A 1 -22.81 -7.10 11.00
N LEU A 2 -22.36 -6.26 11.94
CA LEU A 2 -21.31 -5.27 11.69
C LEU A 2 -19.95 -5.95 11.92
N PRO A 3 -18.97 -5.85 11.01
CA PRO A 3 -17.66 -6.45 11.25
C PRO A 3 -17.04 -5.84 12.51
N SER A 4 -16.58 -6.70 13.42
CA SER A 4 -15.93 -6.32 14.68
C SER A 4 -14.80 -5.31 14.42
N LEU A 5 -14.79 -4.21 15.17
CA LEU A 5 -13.70 -3.22 15.19
C LEU A 5 -12.59 -3.59 16.18
N LEU A 6 -12.80 -4.64 16.99
CA LEU A 6 -11.95 -4.96 18.14
C LEU A 6 -10.62 -5.62 17.73
N ASP A 7 -10.57 -6.26 16.56
CA ASP A 7 -9.40 -7.01 16.10
C ASP A 7 -8.85 -6.42 14.79
N PRO A 8 -8.11 -5.30 14.85
CA PRO A 8 -7.48 -4.74 13.67
C PRO A 8 -6.42 -5.71 13.10
N PRO A 9 -6.17 -5.69 11.77
CA PRO A 9 -5.11 -6.49 11.17
C PRO A 9 -3.74 -6.08 11.72
N SER A 10 -2.84 -7.05 11.86
CA SER A 10 -1.43 -6.81 12.18
C SER A 10 -0.75 -5.95 11.10
N GLY A 11 0.27 -5.19 11.51
CA GLY A 11 1.04 -4.32 10.62
C GLY A 11 0.23 -3.12 10.13
N CYS A 12 0.19 -2.92 8.83
CA CYS A 12 -0.59 -1.85 8.21
C CYS A 12 -2.09 -2.09 8.38
N ARG A 13 -2.77 -1.16 9.06
CA ARG A 13 -4.23 -1.18 9.31
C ARG A 13 -5.07 -1.35 8.02
N TYR A 14 -4.55 -0.92 6.88
CA TYR A 14 -5.24 -0.97 5.60
C TYR A 14 -4.96 -2.24 4.77
N ARG A 15 -4.06 -3.14 5.22
CA ARG A 15 -3.55 -4.24 4.37
C ARG A 15 -4.63 -5.14 3.78
N THR A 16 -5.72 -5.39 4.52
CA THR A 16 -6.80 -6.28 4.09
C THR A 16 -7.71 -5.67 3.02
N ARG A 17 -7.57 -4.37 2.75
CA ARG A 17 -8.35 -3.62 1.76
C ARG A 17 -7.50 -2.83 0.76
N CYS A 18 -6.19 -2.74 0.99
CA CYS A 18 -5.28 -1.99 0.15
C CYS A 18 -4.93 -2.80 -1.10
N PRO A 19 -5.21 -2.30 -2.31
CA PRO A 19 -4.87 -3.01 -3.54
C PRO A 19 -3.36 -3.03 -3.82
N TYR A 20 -2.56 -2.28 -3.06
CA TYR A 20 -1.11 -2.21 -3.15
C TYR A 20 -0.41 -2.99 -2.01
N ALA A 21 -1.16 -3.79 -1.24
CA ALA A 21 -0.60 -4.52 -0.12
C ALA A 21 0.52 -5.48 -0.56
N THR A 22 1.56 -5.58 0.26
CA THR A 22 2.68 -6.52 0.14
C THR A 22 2.85 -7.25 1.47
N ASP A 23 3.73 -8.25 1.52
CA ASP A 23 4.00 -9.00 2.76
C ASP A 23 4.52 -8.09 3.89
N GLN A 24 5.33 -7.08 3.56
CA GLN A 24 5.79 -6.05 4.51
C GLN A 24 4.62 -5.33 5.20
N CYS A 25 3.49 -5.16 4.51
CA CYS A 25 2.29 -4.54 5.09
C CYS A 25 1.62 -5.42 6.16
N ALA A 26 1.88 -6.72 6.20
CA ALA A 26 1.37 -7.65 7.22
C ALA A 26 2.27 -7.73 8.45
N GLU A 27 3.58 -7.55 8.22
CA GLU A 27 4.63 -7.73 9.22
C GLU A 27 4.88 -6.47 10.05
N ALA A 28 4.81 -5.29 9.44
CA ALA A 28 5.20 -4.04 10.08
C ALA A 28 4.17 -2.92 9.89
N GLU A 29 3.97 -2.12 10.94
CA GLU A 29 3.26 -0.86 10.84
C GLU A 29 4.18 0.20 10.19
N PRO A 30 3.74 0.90 9.13
CA PRO A 30 4.56 1.93 8.50
C PRO A 30 4.78 3.14 9.40
N GLU A 31 6.00 3.67 9.38
CA GLU A 31 6.35 4.90 10.07
C GLU A 31 5.63 6.12 9.46
N PRO A 32 5.31 7.14 10.27
CA PRO A 32 4.75 8.38 9.77
C PRO A 32 5.78 9.14 8.94
N GLU A 33 5.48 9.36 7.66
CA GLU A 33 6.31 10.14 6.76
C GLU A 33 5.63 11.48 6.44
N PRO A 34 6.31 12.63 6.60
CA PRO A 34 5.77 13.93 6.24
C PRO A 34 5.63 14.07 4.72
N VAL A 35 4.51 14.63 4.27
CA VAL A 35 4.18 14.82 2.86
C VAL A 35 3.60 16.22 2.59
N GLY A 36 3.75 16.68 1.35
CA GLY A 36 3.23 17.96 0.88
C GLY A 36 4.06 19.18 1.30
N PRO A 37 3.64 20.39 0.89
CA PRO A 37 4.35 21.63 1.19
C PRO A 37 4.42 21.85 2.71
N ALA A 38 5.56 22.33 3.19
CA ALA A 38 5.84 22.61 4.61
C ALA A 38 5.73 21.41 5.59
N GLY A 39 5.55 20.17 5.11
CA GLY A 39 5.59 18.97 5.95
C GLY A 39 4.50 18.87 7.02
N LEU A 40 3.38 19.58 6.84
CA LEU A 40 2.27 19.62 7.80
C LEU A 40 1.34 18.40 7.74
N HIS A 41 1.40 17.63 6.65
CA HIS A 41 0.68 16.38 6.52
C HIS A 41 1.64 15.22 6.71
N SER A 42 1.14 14.10 7.23
CA SER A 42 1.91 12.85 7.30
C SER A 42 1.04 11.67 6.89
N LEU A 43 1.67 10.66 6.29
CA LEU A 43 1.02 9.40 5.96
C LEU A 43 1.78 8.22 6.58
N ARG A 44 1.14 7.05 6.63
CA ARG A 44 1.74 5.79 7.07
C ARG A 44 1.54 4.75 5.98
N CYS A 45 2.46 4.70 5.03
CA CYS A 45 2.42 3.76 3.90
C CYS A 45 3.84 3.34 3.54
N HIS A 46 4.09 2.03 3.45
CA HIS A 46 5.38 1.49 3.01
C HIS A 46 5.73 1.87 1.57
N HIS A 47 4.73 2.12 0.73
CA HIS A 47 4.89 2.20 -0.74
C HIS A 47 4.42 3.51 -1.38
N HIS A 48 4.12 4.57 -0.61
CA HIS A 48 3.53 5.79 -1.19
C HIS A 48 4.43 6.45 -2.24
N ARG A 49 5.76 6.41 -2.06
CA ARG A 49 6.72 6.96 -3.03
C ARG A 49 6.66 6.20 -4.35
N ALA A 50 6.76 4.87 -4.29
CA ALA A 50 6.70 4.02 -5.48
C ALA A 50 5.34 4.12 -6.19
N ILE A 51 4.22 4.19 -5.45
CA ILE A 51 2.89 4.41 -6.03
C ILE A 51 2.81 5.77 -6.73
N THR A 52 3.31 6.83 -6.09
CA THR A 52 3.31 8.19 -6.65
C THR A 52 4.23 8.29 -7.88
N ALA A 53 5.33 7.54 -7.89
CA ALA A 53 6.25 7.42 -9.03
C ALA A 53 5.74 6.50 -10.16
N GLY A 54 4.67 5.72 -9.91
CA GLY A 54 4.12 4.76 -10.87
C GLY A 54 4.88 3.42 -10.93
N GLU A 55 5.77 3.17 -9.98
CA GLU A 55 6.63 1.97 -9.90
C GLU A 55 5.95 0.81 -9.15
N HIS A 56 4.90 1.10 -8.37
CA HIS A 56 4.12 0.09 -7.65
C HIS A 56 2.67 0.08 -8.10
N GLN A 57 2.27 -0.99 -8.78
CA GLN A 57 0.93 -1.13 -9.37
C GLN A 57 -0.03 -1.88 -8.44
N PRO A 58 -1.35 -1.57 -8.47
CA PRO A 58 -2.32 -2.28 -7.66
C PRO A 58 -2.52 -3.71 -8.19
N ALA A 59 -2.89 -4.65 -7.32
CA ALA A 59 -3.13 -6.05 -7.64
C ALA A 59 -4.11 -6.27 -8.80
N SER A 60 -5.09 -5.37 -8.99
CA SER A 60 -6.02 -5.39 -10.13
C SER A 60 -5.33 -5.17 -11.48
N ASN A 61 -4.22 -4.43 -11.50
CA ASN A 61 -3.53 -4.02 -12.72
C ASN A 61 -2.29 -4.87 -13.02
N GLN A 62 -1.78 -5.61 -12.03
CA GLN A 62 -0.62 -6.50 -12.20
C GLN A 62 -0.90 -7.61 -13.24
N SER A 63 -2.15 -8.09 -13.35
CA SER A 63 -2.55 -9.07 -14.38
C SER A 63 -2.53 -8.51 -15.81
N ALA A 64 -2.55 -7.18 -15.99
CA ALA A 64 -2.47 -6.54 -17.29
C ALA A 64 -1.01 -6.25 -17.70
N SER A 65 -0.16 -5.86 -16.76
CA SER A 65 1.26 -5.55 -17.00
C SER A 65 2.11 -6.81 -17.24
N ASN A 66 1.75 -7.96 -16.66
CA ASN A 66 2.46 -9.24 -16.89
C ASN A 66 2.35 -9.77 -18.35
N ARG A 67 1.60 -9.10 -19.24
CA ARG A 67 1.65 -9.35 -20.69
C ARG A 67 2.66 -8.48 -21.45
N GLN A 68 3.11 -7.36 -20.87
CA GLN A 68 3.98 -6.41 -21.54
C GLN A 68 5.48 -6.74 -21.38
N GLU A 69 5.85 -7.55 -20.37
CA GLU A 69 7.25 -7.90 -20.10
C GLU A 69 7.67 -9.30 -20.61
N GLN A 70 6.74 -10.09 -21.18
CA GLN A 70 7.05 -11.39 -21.83
C GLN A 70 7.15 -11.29 -23.37
N ALA A 71 7.22 -10.08 -23.91
CA ALA A 71 7.47 -9.82 -25.32
C ALA A 71 8.86 -9.18 -25.48
N GLN A 72 9.90 -9.96 -25.21
CA GLN A 72 11.28 -9.75 -25.65
C GLN A 72 12.04 -11.06 -25.59
#